data_AF-A0A350CYL5-F1
#
_entry.id   AF-A0A350CYL5-F1
#
_cell.length_a   1.000
_cell.length_b   1.000
_cell.length_c   1.000
_cell.angle_alpha   90.00
_cell.angle_beta   90.00
_cell.angle_gamma   90.00
#
_symmetry.space_group_name_H-M   'P 1'
#
loop_
_entity.id
_entity.type
_entity.pdbx_description
1 polymer ?
#
loop_
_entity_poly.entity_id
_entity_poly.type
_entity_poly.pdbx_seq_one_letter_code
_entity_poly.pdbx_strand_id
1 'polypeptide(L)'
;MPEHPACTMTPNPLDEFGVISRFFTDRSFYPSAWPSQGAGDDCAFLDVGPMRLAVTADMMALGSHFLENASPYTVGRKALAVNLSDLAAAGSEPKAFFLSISLPRIDENWLEGFSKGLMEEARRFNCPLRGGDTVKSFVRPGQAPYTAISIT
;
A
#
# COMPACT_ATOMS: atom_id res chain seq x y z
N MET A 1 39.69 -29.14 -6.42
CA MET A 1 38.34 -28.78 -5.95
C MET A 1 37.54 -28.44 -7.20
N PRO A 2 36.54 -29.24 -7.62
CA PRO A 2 35.71 -28.85 -8.76
C PRO A 2 34.65 -27.84 -8.30
N GLU A 3 34.51 -26.82 -9.11
CA GLU A 3 33.72 -25.61 -8.90
C GLU A 3 32.23 -25.94 -9.07
N HIS A 4 31.39 -25.56 -8.11
CA HIS A 4 29.93 -25.70 -8.24
C HIS A 4 29.41 -24.73 -9.30
N PRO A 5 28.57 -25.16 -10.27
CA PRO A 5 27.96 -24.25 -11.22
C PRO A 5 26.98 -23.34 -10.47
N ALA A 6 27.17 -22.03 -10.61
CA ALA A 6 26.22 -21.04 -10.14
C ALA A 6 24.84 -21.35 -10.75
N CYS A 7 23.84 -21.58 -9.90
CA CYS A 7 22.46 -21.75 -10.30
C CYS A 7 21.99 -20.43 -10.94
N THR A 8 22.04 -20.35 -12.28
CA THR A 8 21.38 -19.28 -13.03
C THR A 8 19.89 -19.51 -12.94
N MET A 9 19.26 -18.97 -11.89
CA MET A 9 17.82 -18.81 -11.83
C MET A 9 17.42 -17.81 -12.92
N THR A 10 16.85 -18.30 -14.01
CA THR A 10 16.09 -17.44 -14.93
C THR A 10 14.93 -16.83 -14.14
N PRO A 11 14.83 -15.50 -14.01
CA PRO A 11 13.73 -14.86 -13.29
C PRO A 11 12.41 -15.31 -13.91
N ASN A 12 11.45 -15.71 -13.07
CA ASN A 12 10.14 -16.09 -13.55
C ASN A 12 9.49 -14.83 -14.16
N PRO A 13 9.16 -14.79 -15.46
CA PRO A 13 8.65 -13.59 -16.12
C PRO A 13 7.27 -13.09 -15.60
N LEU A 14 6.73 -13.72 -14.56
CA LEU A 14 5.46 -13.41 -13.89
C LEU A 14 5.62 -13.34 -12.35
N ASP A 15 6.81 -13.03 -11.84
CA ASP A 15 6.91 -12.50 -10.47
C ASP A 15 6.24 -11.11 -10.37
N GLU A 16 6.17 -10.54 -9.17
CA GLU A 16 5.49 -9.27 -8.90
C GLU A 16 5.96 -8.15 -9.84
N PHE A 17 7.29 -7.97 -9.94
CA PHE A 17 7.90 -6.97 -10.83
C PHE A 17 7.62 -7.27 -12.30
N GLY A 18 7.63 -8.54 -12.70
CA GLY A 18 7.25 -8.98 -14.05
C GLY A 18 5.81 -8.64 -14.40
N VAL A 19 4.86 -8.82 -13.47
CA VAL A 19 3.46 -8.45 -13.65
C VAL A 19 3.29 -6.93 -13.81
N ILE A 20 3.90 -6.13 -12.92
CA ILE A 20 3.85 -4.67 -12.97
C ILE A 20 4.43 -4.16 -14.30
N SER A 21 5.62 -4.64 -14.67
CA SER A 21 6.29 -4.20 -15.88
C SER A 21 5.54 -4.60 -17.14
N ARG A 22 4.85 -5.75 -17.15
CA ARG A 22 4.20 -6.28 -18.36
C ARG A 22 2.78 -5.75 -18.57
N PHE A 23 2.00 -5.62 -17.49
CA PHE A 23 0.57 -5.34 -17.59
C PHE A 23 0.17 -3.96 -17.09
N PHE A 24 0.93 -3.36 -16.18
CA PHE A 24 0.55 -2.09 -15.53
C PHE A 24 1.47 -0.92 -15.88
N THR A 25 2.51 -1.16 -16.69
CA THR A 25 3.44 -0.13 -17.15
C THR A 25 3.33 0.06 -18.66
N ASP A 26 2.69 1.15 -19.09
CA ASP A 26 2.71 1.58 -20.48
C ASP A 26 3.75 2.70 -20.66
N ARG A 27 4.82 2.40 -21.42
CA ARG A 27 5.91 3.34 -21.65
C ARG A 27 5.57 4.45 -22.63
N SER A 28 4.43 4.37 -23.33
CA SER A 28 3.97 5.42 -24.25
C SER A 28 3.61 6.73 -23.54
N PHE A 29 3.39 6.69 -22.22
CA PHE A 29 3.17 7.88 -21.41
C PHE A 29 4.45 8.68 -21.09
N TYR A 30 5.62 8.27 -21.57
CA TYR A 30 6.89 8.99 -21.36
C TYR A 30 7.36 9.73 -22.64
N PRO A 31 7.68 11.03 -22.58
CA PRO A 31 7.61 11.90 -21.40
C PRO A 31 6.16 12.35 -21.10
N SER A 32 5.81 12.38 -19.82
CA SER A 32 4.52 12.89 -19.35
C SER A 32 4.64 14.37 -18.95
N ALA A 33 3.51 15.08 -18.87
CA ALA A 33 3.46 16.40 -18.26
C ALA A 33 3.79 16.38 -16.75
N TRP A 34 3.83 15.19 -16.13
CA TRP A 34 4.13 14.94 -14.72
C TRP A 34 5.27 13.92 -14.64
N PRO A 35 6.52 14.35 -14.90
CA PRO A 35 7.67 13.45 -14.91
C PRO A 35 7.77 12.68 -13.59
N SER A 36 8.04 11.38 -13.71
CA SER A 36 8.24 10.47 -12.58
C SER A 36 9.41 9.52 -12.86
N GLN A 37 10.05 9.04 -11.80
CA GLN A 37 11.05 7.97 -11.89
C GLN A 37 10.43 6.61 -12.30
N GLY A 38 9.10 6.54 -12.39
CA GLY A 38 8.33 5.36 -12.79
C GLY A 38 7.73 4.62 -11.59
N ALA A 39 7.05 3.50 -11.86
CA ALA A 39 6.67 2.56 -10.82
C ALA A 39 7.93 1.82 -10.34
N GLY A 40 8.31 2.02 -9.08
CA GLY A 40 9.51 1.46 -8.43
C GLY A 40 9.29 1.27 -6.93
N ASP A 41 10.27 0.69 -6.23
CA ASP A 41 10.10 -0.09 -5.00
C ASP A 41 9.21 0.54 -3.90
N ASP A 42 9.40 1.83 -3.56
CA ASP A 42 8.76 2.36 -2.34
C ASP A 42 7.92 3.64 -2.55
N CYS A 43 8.26 4.49 -3.53
CA CYS A 43 7.55 5.76 -3.79
C CYS A 43 7.67 6.17 -5.26
N ALA A 44 6.58 6.71 -5.82
CA ALA A 44 6.62 7.50 -7.04
C ALA A 44 6.91 8.96 -6.71
N PHE A 45 7.81 9.60 -7.47
CA PHE A 45 8.06 11.04 -7.38
C PHE A 45 7.37 11.77 -8.52
N LEU A 46 6.56 12.78 -8.20
CA LEU A 46 5.88 13.63 -9.17
C LEU A 46 6.43 15.06 -9.09
N ASP A 47 6.93 15.58 -10.20
CA ASP A 47 7.35 16.98 -10.29
C ASP A 47 6.13 17.90 -10.52
N VAL A 48 5.86 18.78 -9.56
CA VAL A 48 4.74 19.75 -9.58
C VAL A 48 5.31 21.16 -9.46
N GLY A 49 5.65 21.76 -10.60
CA GLY A 49 6.32 23.06 -10.64
C GLY A 49 7.69 23.00 -9.95
N PRO A 50 8.00 23.87 -8.96
CA PRO A 50 9.27 23.83 -8.24
C PRO A 50 9.31 22.77 -7.11
N MET A 51 8.21 22.05 -6.86
CA MET A 51 8.10 21.06 -5.80
C MET A 51 8.14 19.64 -6.38
N ARG A 52 8.62 18.70 -5.56
CA ARG A 52 8.56 17.27 -5.84
C ARG A 52 7.70 16.59 -4.77
N LEU A 53 6.68 15.86 -5.20
CA LEU A 53 5.80 15.09 -4.32
C LEU A 53 6.22 13.62 -4.35
N ALA A 54 6.43 13.02 -3.19
CA ALA A 54 6.52 11.56 -3.06
C ALA A 54 5.13 10.98 -2.79
N VAL A 55 4.81 9.89 -3.46
CA VAL A 55 3.55 9.16 -3.33
C VAL A 55 3.88 7.68 -3.16
N THR A 56 3.48 7.09 -2.05
CA THR A 56 3.46 5.63 -1.86
C THR A 56 2.01 5.18 -1.89
N ALA A 57 1.78 3.90 -2.19
CA ALA A 57 0.48 3.29 -2.00
C ALA A 57 0.65 1.81 -1.64
N ASP A 58 0.04 1.39 -0.54
CA ASP A 58 -0.02 -0.01 -0.16
C ASP A 58 -1.43 -0.57 -0.26
N MET A 59 -1.49 -1.88 -0.50
CA MET A 59 -2.69 -2.68 -0.26
C MET A 59 -2.36 -3.82 0.71
N MET A 60 -3.13 -3.90 1.78
CA MET A 60 -3.03 -4.93 2.81
C MET A 60 -4.36 -5.66 3.00
N ALA A 61 -4.29 -6.88 3.51
CA ALA A 61 -5.48 -7.69 3.79
C ALA A 61 -5.32 -8.50 5.07
N LEU A 62 -6.41 -8.64 5.83
CA LEU A 62 -6.47 -9.61 6.94
C LEU A 62 -6.34 -11.04 6.38
N GLY A 63 -5.56 -11.87 7.07
CA GLY A 63 -5.22 -13.24 6.65
C GLY A 63 -3.98 -13.34 5.75
N SER A 64 -3.50 -12.22 5.20
CA SER A 64 -2.25 -12.16 4.41
C SER A 64 -1.20 -11.28 5.08
N HIS A 65 -1.48 -9.98 5.24
CA HIS A 65 -0.55 -9.00 5.82
C HIS A 65 -0.71 -8.86 7.35
N PHE A 66 -1.83 -9.37 7.86
CA PHE A 66 -2.19 -9.43 9.26
C PHE A 66 -2.74 -10.82 9.57
N LEU A 67 -2.59 -11.27 10.81
CA LEU A 67 -3.35 -12.43 11.30
C LEU A 67 -4.85 -12.13 11.27
N GLU A 68 -5.69 -13.13 11.04
CA GLU A 68 -7.16 -12.96 10.96
C GLU A 68 -7.76 -12.40 12.26
N ASN A 69 -7.16 -12.75 13.40
CA ASN A 69 -7.55 -12.29 14.73
C ASN A 69 -6.69 -11.12 15.25
N ALA A 70 -5.95 -10.44 14.37
CA ALA A 70 -5.15 -9.30 14.75
C ALA A 70 -6.01 -8.20 15.40
N SER A 71 -5.48 -7.57 16.44
CA SER A 71 -6.13 -6.45 17.11
C SER A 71 -6.45 -5.34 16.10
N PRO A 72 -7.71 -4.86 16.01
CA PRO A 72 -8.09 -3.83 15.05
C PRO A 72 -7.23 -2.57 15.19
N TYR A 73 -6.92 -2.19 16.44
CA TYR A 73 -6.01 -1.09 16.75
C TYR A 73 -4.61 -1.26 16.12
N THR A 74 -4.05 -2.47 16.23
CA THR A 74 -2.74 -2.76 15.64
C THR A 74 -2.80 -2.76 14.12
N VAL A 75 -3.89 -3.27 13.55
CA VAL A 75 -4.15 -3.23 12.10
C VAL A 75 -4.20 -1.77 11.62
N GLY A 76 -4.97 -0.91 12.29
CA GLY A 76 -5.07 0.51 11.94
C GLY A 76 -3.74 1.26 12.03
N ARG A 77 -3.00 1.07 13.12
CA ARG A 77 -1.65 1.66 13.27
C ARG A 77 -0.70 1.20 12.17
N LYS A 78 -0.59 -0.12 11.97
CA LYS A 78 0.36 -0.69 11.00
C LYS A 78 -0.03 -0.31 9.57
N ALA A 79 -1.33 -0.21 9.25
CA ALA A 79 -1.77 0.15 7.91
C ALA A 79 -1.18 1.50 7.45
N LEU A 80 -1.22 2.52 8.30
CA LEU A 80 -0.60 3.81 7.95
C LEU A 80 0.92 3.79 8.14
N ALA A 81 1.43 3.06 9.13
CA ALA A 81 2.87 3.03 9.43
C ALA A 81 3.74 2.50 8.28
N VAL A 82 3.23 1.56 7.45
CA VAL A 82 3.98 1.06 6.28
C VAL A 82 4.21 2.20 5.28
N ASN A 83 3.15 2.87 4.83
CA ASN A 83 3.23 4.04 3.93
C ASN A 83 4.13 5.15 4.52
N LEU A 84 4.01 5.44 5.82
CA LEU A 84 4.88 6.43 6.47
C LEU A 84 6.36 6.01 6.48
N SER A 85 6.63 4.70 6.55
CA SER A 85 7.99 4.17 6.46
C SER A 85 8.58 4.38 5.08
N ASP A 86 7.81 4.17 4.02
CA ASP A 86 8.27 4.39 2.63
C ASP A 86 8.60 5.86 2.40
N LEU A 87 7.73 6.77 2.86
CA LEU A 87 7.99 8.21 2.81
C LEU A 87 9.26 8.57 3.56
N ALA A 88 9.48 7.99 4.75
CA ALA A 88 10.70 8.23 5.51
C ALA A 88 11.96 7.70 4.80
N ALA A 89 11.88 6.51 4.17
CA ALA A 89 12.95 5.93 3.38
C ALA A 89 13.26 6.79 2.13
N ALA A 90 12.23 7.39 1.53
CA ALA A 90 12.33 8.35 0.44
C ALA A 90 12.77 9.77 0.89
N GLY A 91 13.05 9.98 2.18
CA GLY A 91 13.44 11.29 2.74
C GLY A 91 12.34 12.36 2.63
N SER A 92 11.08 11.93 2.56
CA SER A 92 9.91 12.76 2.31
C SER A 92 9.07 12.98 3.56
N GLU A 93 8.52 14.18 3.69
CA GLU A 93 7.62 14.51 4.79
C GLU A 93 6.17 14.17 4.45
N PRO A 94 5.45 13.40 5.28
CA PRO A 94 4.03 13.13 5.10
C PRO A 94 3.19 14.41 5.11
N LYS A 95 2.20 14.51 4.22
CA LYS A 95 1.31 15.69 4.12
C LYS A 95 -0.17 15.36 4.28
N ALA A 96 -0.59 14.20 3.81
CA ALA A 96 -1.95 13.69 3.88
C ALA A 96 -1.94 12.21 3.52
N PHE A 97 -3.01 11.50 3.87
CA PHE A 97 -3.26 10.16 3.35
C PHE A 97 -4.72 9.98 2.94
N PHE A 98 -4.96 8.96 2.12
CA PHE A 98 -6.28 8.51 1.67
C PHE A 98 -6.49 7.07 2.10
N LEU A 99 -7.72 6.69 2.48
CA LEU A 99 -8.05 5.34 2.94
C LEU A 99 -9.16 4.75 2.07
N SER A 100 -8.87 3.65 1.38
CA SER A 100 -9.89 2.81 0.76
C SER A 100 -10.00 1.50 1.53
N ILE A 101 -11.19 1.20 2.07
CA ILE A 101 -11.42 -0.01 2.86
C ILE A 101 -12.60 -0.83 2.35
N SER A 102 -12.38 -2.13 2.20
CA SER A 102 -13.38 -3.11 1.79
C SER A 102 -13.68 -4.04 2.94
N LEU A 103 -14.95 -4.08 3.37
CA LEU A 103 -15.39 -4.81 4.56
C LEU A 103 -16.51 -5.83 4.21
N PRO A 104 -16.42 -7.08 4.67
CA PRO A 104 -17.47 -8.08 4.44
C PRO A 104 -18.77 -7.79 5.20
N ARG A 105 -18.63 -7.13 6.35
CA ARG A 105 -19.71 -6.62 7.18
C ARG A 105 -19.25 -5.35 7.88
N ILE A 106 -20.19 -4.48 8.21
CA ILE A 106 -19.93 -3.37 9.11
C ILE A 106 -19.92 -3.92 10.53
N ASP A 107 -18.80 -3.78 11.22
CA ASP A 107 -18.56 -4.21 12.59
C ASP A 107 -18.04 -3.00 13.36
N GLU A 108 -18.92 -2.36 14.13
CA GLU A 108 -18.64 -1.07 14.78
C GLU A 108 -17.48 -1.16 15.76
N ASN A 109 -17.39 -2.25 16.54
CA ASN A 109 -16.30 -2.46 17.49
C ASN A 109 -14.95 -2.60 16.78
N TRP A 110 -14.93 -3.32 15.65
CA TRP A 110 -13.72 -3.45 14.85
C TRP A 110 -13.30 -2.09 14.27
N LEU A 111 -14.25 -1.34 13.70
CA LEU A 111 -14.02 -0.02 13.11
C LEU A 111 -13.55 1.01 14.14
N GLU A 112 -14.10 0.99 15.35
CA GLU A 112 -13.66 1.85 16.44
C GLU A 112 -12.19 1.57 16.81
N GLY A 113 -11.84 0.29 16.99
CA GLY A 113 -10.45 -0.09 17.26
C GLY A 113 -9.51 0.29 16.12
N PHE A 114 -9.88 -0.03 14.88
CA PHE A 114 -9.10 0.28 13.67
C PHE A 114 -8.87 1.78 13.51
N SER A 115 -9.95 2.57 13.52
CA SER A 115 -9.88 4.02 13.36
C SER A 115 -9.08 4.67 14.48
N LYS A 116 -9.19 4.19 15.73
CA LYS A 116 -8.37 4.69 16.84
C LYS A 116 -6.88 4.53 16.57
N GLY A 117 -6.44 3.32 16.20
CA GLY A 117 -5.03 3.06 15.90
C GLY A 117 -4.53 3.88 14.71
N LEU A 118 -5.32 3.93 13.63
CA LEU A 118 -5.01 4.71 12.44
C LEU A 118 -4.84 6.21 12.75
N MET A 119 -5.78 6.79 13.49
CA MET A 119 -5.78 8.23 13.79
C MET A 119 -4.70 8.62 14.80
N GLU A 120 -4.31 7.72 15.71
CA GLU A 120 -3.16 7.96 16.59
C GLU A 120 -1.84 8.01 15.80
N GLU A 121 -1.65 7.12 14.82
CA GLU A 121 -0.47 7.17 13.95
C GLU A 121 -0.47 8.42 13.06
N ALA A 122 -1.63 8.77 12.49
CA ALA A 122 -1.82 9.99 11.70
C ALA A 122 -1.43 11.25 12.48
N ARG A 123 -1.88 11.38 13.74
CA ARG A 123 -1.53 12.52 14.60
C ARG A 123 -0.04 12.54 14.93
N ARG A 124 0.57 11.39 15.19
CA ARG A 124 1.99 11.27 15.53
C ARG A 124 2.90 11.85 14.44
N PHE A 125 2.51 11.69 13.17
CA PHE A 125 3.27 12.16 12.00
C PHE A 125 2.67 13.39 11.32
N ASN A 126 1.67 14.04 11.94
CA ASN A 126 0.94 15.17 11.36
C ASN A 126 0.45 14.91 9.91
N CYS A 127 -0.02 13.68 9.66
CA CYS A 127 -0.49 13.22 8.36
C CYS A 127 -2.01 12.99 8.42
N PRO A 128 -2.84 14.01 8.12
CA PRO A 128 -4.29 13.90 8.22
C PRO A 128 -4.92 13.07 7.09
N LEU A 129 -6.02 12.36 7.41
CA LEU A 129 -6.89 11.75 6.40
C LEU A 129 -7.56 12.83 5.55
N ARG A 130 -7.48 12.73 4.22
CA ARG A 130 -8.06 13.72 3.28
C ARG A 130 -9.09 13.17 2.30
N GLY A 131 -9.35 11.87 2.33
CA GLY A 131 -10.39 11.26 1.54
C GLY A 131 -10.26 9.75 1.55
N GLY A 132 -11.06 9.09 0.72
CA GLY A 132 -11.10 7.65 0.70
C GLY A 132 -12.39 7.10 0.12
N ASP A 133 -12.49 5.77 0.18
CA ASP A 133 -13.68 5.04 -0.19
C ASP A 133 -13.96 3.93 0.83
N THR A 134 -15.22 3.55 0.99
CA THR A 134 -15.62 2.45 1.88
C THR A 134 -16.66 1.61 1.20
N VAL A 135 -16.31 0.35 0.92
CA VAL A 135 -17.15 -0.57 0.17
C VAL A 135 -17.48 -1.81 0.99
N LYS A 136 -18.66 -2.37 0.75
CA LYS A 136 -19.02 -3.69 1.26
C LYS A 136 -18.49 -4.75 0.30
N SER A 137 -17.58 -5.61 0.75
CA SER A 137 -17.04 -6.70 -0.06
C SER A 137 -18.09 -7.79 -0.25
N PHE A 138 -18.22 -8.32 -1.48
CA PHE A 138 -19.04 -9.50 -1.74
C PHE A 138 -18.32 -10.78 -1.33
N VAL A 139 -18.93 -11.58 -0.46
CA VAL A 139 -18.38 -12.88 -0.02
C VAL A 139 -19.12 -13.99 -0.76
N ARG A 140 -18.39 -14.77 -1.57
CA ARG A 140 -18.96 -15.95 -2.25
C ARG A 140 -19.20 -17.08 -1.24
N PRO A 141 -20.22 -17.93 -1.44
CA PRO A 141 -20.36 -19.16 -0.66
C PRO A 141 -19.08 -20.00 -0.71
N GLY A 142 -18.56 -20.38 0.45
CA GLY A 142 -17.31 -21.16 0.57
C GLY A 142 -16.02 -20.33 0.58
N GLN A 143 -16.10 -19.00 0.45
CA GLN A 143 -14.94 -18.12 0.56
C GLN A 143 -14.92 -17.43 1.93
N ALA A 144 -13.75 -17.37 2.57
CA ALA A 144 -13.60 -16.62 3.80
C ALA A 144 -13.85 -15.12 3.54
N PRO A 145 -14.64 -14.44 4.37
CA PRO A 145 -14.78 -12.99 4.30
C PRO A 145 -13.40 -12.35 4.53
N TYR A 146 -12.98 -11.44 3.65
CA TYR A 146 -11.68 -10.77 3.79
C TYR A 146 -11.86 -9.26 3.87
N THR A 147 -11.14 -8.62 4.79
CA THR A 147 -11.02 -7.17 4.85
C THR A 147 -9.78 -6.77 4.07
N ALA A 148 -9.94 -5.88 3.09
CA ALA A 148 -8.84 -5.26 2.35
C ALA A 148 -8.76 -3.76 2.68
N ILE A 149 -7.55 -3.27 2.84
CA ILE A 149 -7.23 -1.90 3.23
C ILE A 149 -6.20 -1.40 2.23
N SER A 150 -6.45 -0.25 1.61
CA SER A 150 -5.48 0.45 0.80
C SER A 150 -5.29 1.86 1.34
N ILE A 151 -4.04 2.28 1.44
CA ILE A 151 -3.64 3.64 1.83
C ILE A 151 -2.73 4.21 0.75
N THR A 152 -2.83 5.52 0.54
CA THR A 152 -2.00 6.33 -0.37
C THR A 152 -1.67 7.65 0.30
#